data_AF-A0A428C9R0-F1
#
_entry.id   AF-A0A428C9R0-F1
#
_cell.length_a   1.000
_cell.length_b   1.000
_cell.length_c   1.000
_cell.angle_alpha   90.00
_cell.angle_beta   90.00
_cell.angle_gamma   90.00
#
_symmetry.space_group_name_H-M   'P 1'
#
loop_
_entity.id
_entity.type
_entity.pdbx_description
1 polymer ?
#
loop_
_entity_poly.entity_id
_entity_poly.type
_entity_poly.pdbx_seq_one_letter_code
_entity_poly.pdbx_strand_id
1 'polypeptide(L)'
;MNKEVIGLIVGTIVIFLSFVFVCGTFLYLYLRDQKLIRLAKSSVQGTVIGYSRFREGYPPIVEYMVDGIAYKKTLQYFMFKTVTIPWGTTKFLKDYTREDMLAPSITRYSNSFVSFKRLMQTHFPLHSELTVWYDPDKPNRAYVERYSGMDRFYK
;
A
#
# COMPACT_ATOMS: atom_id res chain seq x y z
N MET A 1 4.31 -42.72 28.79
CA MET A 1 4.22 -41.25 28.59
C MET A 1 2.82 -40.81 28.97
N ASN A 2 2.69 -39.93 29.98
CA ASN A 2 1.39 -39.55 30.52
C ASN A 2 0.60 -38.74 29.48
N LYS A 3 -0.72 -38.90 29.43
CA LYS A 3 -1.59 -38.20 28.46
C LYS A 3 -1.40 -36.67 28.51
N GLU A 4 -1.10 -36.13 29.68
CA GLU A 4 -0.79 -34.71 29.88
C GLU A 4 0.51 -34.27 29.19
N VAL A 5 1.55 -35.11 29.26
CA VAL A 5 2.84 -34.85 28.60
C VAL A 5 2.67 -34.88 27.08
N ILE A 6 1.86 -35.80 26.55
CA ILE A 6 1.53 -35.87 25.12
C ILE A 6 0.79 -34.59 24.68
N GLY A 7 -0.19 -34.14 25.46
CA GLY A 7 -0.94 -32.92 25.20
C GLY A 7 -0.05 -31.67 25.15
N LEU A 8 0.90 -31.54 26.07
CA LEU A 8 1.85 -30.43 26.09
C LEU A 8 2.77 -30.44 24.86
N ILE A 9 3.33 -31.59 24.47
CA ILE A 9 4.19 -31.71 23.30
C ILE A 9 3.45 -31.32 22.01
N VAL A 10 2.23 -31.83 21.83
CA VAL A 10 1.40 -31.49 20.66
C VAL A 10 1.07 -30.00 20.65
N GLY A 11 0.71 -29.43 21.80
CA GLY A 11 0.44 -27.99 21.92
C GLY A 11 1.64 -27.13 21.51
N THR A 12 2.85 -27.46 22.00
CA THR A 12 4.07 -26.73 21.64
C THR A 12 4.38 -26.82 20.14
N ILE A 13 4.20 -27.99 19.51
CA ILE A 13 4.43 -28.18 18.08
C ILE A 13 3.47 -27.31 17.26
N VAL A 14 2.18 -27.27 17.62
CA VAL A 14 1.18 -26.46 16.91
C VAL A 14 1.50 -24.97 17.02
N ILE A 15 1.90 -24.50 18.21
CA ILE A 15 2.31 -23.10 18.42
C ILE A 15 3.55 -22.77 17.58
N PHE A 16 4.55 -23.65 17.58
CA PHE A 16 5.77 -23.44 16.81
C PHE A 16 5.52 -23.40 15.30
N LEU A 17 4.73 -24.33 14.76
CA LEU A 17 4.36 -24.34 13.34
C LEU A 17 3.57 -23.09 12.94
N SER A 18 2.66 -22.64 13.81
CA SER A 18 1.90 -21.41 13.60
C SER A 18 2.83 -20.19 13.57
N PHE A 19 3.80 -20.13 14.48
CA PHE A 19 4.79 -19.05 14.52
C PHE A 19 5.68 -19.04 13.26
N VAL A 20 6.21 -20.19 12.86
CA VAL A 20 7.03 -20.33 11.64
C VAL A 20 6.24 -19.91 10.39
N PHE A 21 4.95 -20.28 10.32
CA PHE A 21 4.10 -19.87 9.21
C PHE A 21 3.89 -18.35 9.15
N VAL A 22 3.58 -17.72 10.29
CA VAL A 22 3.43 -16.25 10.36
C VAL A 22 4.75 -15.53 10.05
N CYS A 23 5.87 -15.96 10.63
CA CYS A 23 7.19 -15.39 10.32
C CYS A 23 7.59 -15.61 8.86
N GLY A 24 7.35 -16.80 8.31
CA GLY A 24 7.67 -17.14 6.93
C GLY A 24 6.88 -16.32 5.92
N THR A 25 5.57 -16.14 6.16
CA THR A 25 4.72 -15.28 5.31
C THR A 25 5.14 -13.81 5.39
N PHE A 26 5.47 -13.29 6.57
CA PHE A 26 5.99 -11.93 6.72
C PHE A 26 7.32 -11.73 5.98
N LEU A 27 8.28 -12.65 6.15
CA LEU A 27 9.56 -12.63 5.45
C LEU A 27 9.38 -12.73 3.92
N TYR A 28 8.48 -13.58 3.46
CA TYR A 28 8.16 -13.71 2.04
C TYR A 28 7.63 -12.40 1.45
N LEU A 29 6.67 -11.75 2.12
CA LEU A 29 6.13 -10.46 1.68
C LEU A 29 7.21 -9.38 1.67
N TYR A 30 8.05 -9.33 2.72
CA TYR A 30 9.18 -8.42 2.82
C TYR A 30 10.18 -8.59 1.66
N LEU A 31 10.60 -9.82 1.38
CA LEU A 31 11.53 -10.12 0.28
C LEU A 31 10.91 -9.84 -1.09
N ARG A 32 9.61 -10.08 -1.25
CA ARG A 32 8.86 -9.76 -2.47
C ARG A 32 8.89 -8.26 -2.75
N ASP A 33 8.66 -7.43 -1.74
CA ASP A 33 8.64 -5.97 -1.89
C ASP A 33 10.04 -5.41 -2.15
N GLN A 34 11.06 -5.91 -1.44
CA GLN A 34 12.47 -5.61 -1.71
C GLN A 34 12.87 -5.96 -3.15
N LYS A 35 12.42 -7.13 -3.65
CA LYS A 35 12.66 -7.54 -5.04
C LYS A 35 11.98 -6.59 -6.03
N LEU A 36 10.75 -6.14 -5.75
CA LEU A 36 10.05 -5.19 -6.61
C LEU A 36 10.82 -3.87 -6.71
N ILE A 37 11.25 -3.30 -5.57
CA ILE A 37 12.01 -2.04 -5.52
C ILE A 37 13.35 -2.19 -6.27
N ARG A 38 14.05 -3.30 -6.07
CA ARG A 38 15.36 -3.55 -6.72
C ARG A 38 15.26 -3.66 -8.25
N LEU A 39 14.16 -4.21 -8.76
CA LEU A 39 13.97 -4.46 -10.19
C LEU A 39 13.33 -3.27 -10.91
N ALA A 40 12.48 -2.50 -10.24
CA ALA A 40 11.80 -1.34 -10.83
C ALA A 40 12.74 -0.12 -10.94
N LYS A 41 13.62 -0.17 -11.94
CA LYS A 41 14.69 0.83 -12.16
C LYS A 41 14.28 1.97 -13.09
N SER A 42 13.29 1.75 -13.95
CA SER A 42 12.82 2.75 -14.91
C SER A 42 11.56 3.42 -14.42
N SER A 43 11.39 4.69 -14.78
CA SER A 43 10.20 5.47 -14.46
C SER A 43 9.54 6.04 -15.72
N VAL A 44 8.22 6.22 -15.66
CA VAL A 44 7.41 6.81 -16.72
C VAL A 44 6.28 7.61 -16.10
N GLN A 45 5.84 8.69 -16.75
CA GLN A 45 4.63 9.40 -16.32
C GLN A 45 3.40 8.60 -16.75
N GLY A 46 2.59 8.22 -15.77
CA GLY A 46 1.29 7.60 -15.99
C GLY A 46 0.17 8.56 -15.68
N THR A 47 -1.01 8.30 -16.25
CA THR A 47 -2.19 9.14 -16.13
C THR A 47 -3.22 8.49 -15.19
N VAL A 48 -3.79 9.26 -14.27
CA VAL A 48 -4.86 8.79 -13.38
C VAL A 48 -6.16 8.61 -14.19
N ILE A 49 -6.56 7.36 -14.39
CA ILE A 49 -7.78 7.00 -15.14
C ILE A 49 -9.00 6.74 -14.25
N GLY A 50 -8.81 6.59 -12.94
CA GLY A 50 -9.89 6.29 -12.02
C GLY A 50 -9.43 5.97 -10.61
N TYR A 51 -10.32 5.38 -9.81
CA TYR A 51 -10.05 5.07 -8.40
C TYR A 51 -10.54 3.66 -8.08
N SER A 52 -9.72 2.88 -7.37
CA SER A 52 -10.05 1.52 -7.01
C SER A 52 -11.07 1.49 -5.88
N ARG A 53 -12.21 0.82 -6.08
CA ARG A 53 -13.22 0.60 -5.01
C ARG A 53 -12.92 -0.60 -4.11
N PHE A 54 -12.09 -1.52 -4.59
CA PHE A 54 -11.76 -2.77 -3.89
C PHE A 54 -10.61 -2.62 -2.90
N ARG A 55 -9.92 -1.48 -2.90
CA ARG A 55 -8.81 -1.20 -1.99
C ARG A 55 -9.21 -0.13 -1.00
N GLU A 56 -8.73 -0.26 0.22
CA GLU A 56 -8.93 0.74 1.26
C GLU A 56 -8.37 2.09 0.81
N GLY A 57 -9.14 3.15 1.09
CA GLY A 57 -8.75 4.53 0.78
C GLY A 57 -9.04 5.04 -0.63
N TYR A 58 -9.72 4.27 -1.49
CA TYR A 58 -10.02 4.68 -2.87
C TYR A 58 -8.79 5.14 -3.69
N PRO A 59 -7.66 4.42 -3.67
CA PRO A 59 -6.42 4.88 -4.30
C PRO A 59 -6.59 5.07 -5.82
N PRO A 60 -5.88 6.05 -6.41
CA PRO A 60 -5.90 6.28 -7.85
C PRO A 60 -5.35 5.08 -8.63
N ILE A 61 -5.97 4.81 -9.77
CA ILE A 61 -5.54 3.85 -10.78
C ILE A 61 -4.83 4.64 -11.86
N VAL A 62 -3.56 4.33 -12.07
CA VAL A 62 -2.67 4.98 -13.02
C VAL A 62 -2.48 4.06 -14.22
N GLU A 63 -2.71 4.58 -15.40
CA GLU A 63 -2.38 3.93 -16.67
C GLU A 63 -1.06 4.49 -17.20
N TYR A 64 -0.17 3.64 -17.68
CA TYR A 64 1.13 4.03 -18.22
C TYR A 64 1.47 3.18 -19.44
N MET A 65 2.25 3.74 -20.36
CA MET A 65 2.65 3.05 -21.60
C MET A 65 4.12 2.67 -21.54
N VAL A 66 4.43 1.44 -21.91
CA VAL A 66 5.80 0.93 -22.11
C VAL A 66 5.83 0.22 -23.45
N ASP A 67 6.70 0.66 -24.35
CA ASP A 67 6.86 0.11 -25.70
C ASP A 67 5.54 0.00 -26.50
N GLY A 68 4.66 1.00 -26.36
CA GLY A 68 3.36 1.05 -27.02
C GLY A 68 2.28 0.16 -26.39
N ILE A 69 2.58 -0.55 -25.30
CA ILE A 69 1.62 -1.37 -24.55
C ILE A 69 1.16 -0.61 -23.30
N ALA A 70 -0.16 -0.51 -23.12
CA ALA A 70 -0.76 0.12 -21.95
C ALA A 70 -0.85 -0.85 -20.76
N TYR A 71 -0.38 -0.40 -19.60
CA TYR A 71 -0.42 -1.11 -18.34
C TYR A 71 -1.15 -0.27 -17.29
N LYS A 72 -1.73 -0.95 -16.29
CA LYS A 72 -2.48 -0.30 -15.21
C LYS A 72 -1.89 -0.67 -13.86
N LYS A 73 -1.70 0.33 -13.01
CA LYS A 73 -1.28 0.12 -11.62
C LYS A 73 -2.04 1.02 -10.67
N THR A 74 -2.52 0.43 -9.58
CA THR A 74 -3.13 1.20 -8.48
C THR A 74 -2.05 1.61 -7.48
N LEU A 75 -2.15 2.83 -6.96
CA LEU A 75 -1.36 3.25 -5.80
C LEU A 75 -1.63 2.31 -4.62
N GLN A 76 -0.57 1.90 -3.91
CA GLN A 76 -0.67 0.98 -2.77
C GLN A 76 -0.03 1.61 -1.55
N TYR A 77 -0.77 1.59 -0.45
CA TYR A 77 -0.29 1.99 0.85
C TYR A 77 0.15 0.76 1.64
N PHE A 78 1.22 0.89 2.43
CA PHE A 78 1.68 -0.13 3.34
C PHE A 78 0.73 -0.31 4.53
N MET A 79 0.26 0.80 5.09
CA MET A 79 -0.62 0.80 6.26
C MET A 79 -1.70 1.87 6.14
N PHE A 80 -2.95 1.46 6.36
CA PHE A 80 -4.09 2.37 6.52
C PHE A 80 -4.53 2.38 7.98
N LYS A 81 -4.42 3.53 8.65
CA LYS A 81 -4.96 3.72 9.99
C LYS A 81 -6.27 4.48 9.91
N THR A 82 -7.37 3.93 10.42
CA THR A 82 -8.64 4.66 10.46
C THR A 82 -8.88 5.24 11.85
N VAL A 83 -9.16 6.54 11.91
CA VAL A 83 -9.54 7.25 13.13
C VAL A 83 -10.91 7.86 12.92
N THR A 84 -11.91 7.33 13.62
CA THR A 84 -13.29 7.82 13.52
C THR A 84 -13.52 8.86 14.60
N ILE A 85 -13.86 10.08 14.20
CA ILE A 85 -14.10 11.21 15.13
C ILE A 85 -15.53 11.72 14.89
N PRO A 86 -16.55 11.19 15.58
CA PRO A 86 -17.95 11.47 15.27
C PRO A 86 -18.34 12.95 15.41
N TRP A 87 -17.71 13.67 16.34
CA TRP A 87 -17.96 15.11 16.61
C TRP A 87 -16.74 15.98 16.28
N GLY A 88 -15.87 15.52 15.38
CA GLY A 88 -14.63 16.22 15.00
C GLY A 88 -14.87 17.29 13.95
N THR A 89 -14.16 18.42 14.08
CA THR A 89 -14.15 19.46 13.04
C THR A 89 -13.53 18.95 11.73
N THR A 90 -13.89 19.57 10.60
CA THR A 90 -13.34 19.26 9.27
C THR A 90 -11.92 19.78 9.06
N LYS A 91 -11.24 20.33 10.09
CA LYS A 91 -9.90 20.92 9.97
C LYS A 91 -8.88 19.94 9.38
N PHE A 92 -8.98 18.65 9.73
CA PHE A 92 -8.11 17.60 9.21
C PHE A 92 -8.12 17.46 7.67
N LEU A 93 -9.14 17.94 6.95
CA LEU A 93 -9.14 17.96 5.48
C LEU A 93 -8.11 18.94 4.89
N LYS A 94 -7.84 20.04 5.59
CA LYS A 94 -6.89 21.07 5.15
C LYS A 94 -5.44 20.72 5.49
N ASP A 95 -5.25 19.75 6.38
CA ASP A 95 -3.93 19.36 6.87
C ASP A 95 -3.22 18.35 5.95
N TYR A 96 -3.94 17.77 4.98
CA TYR A 96 -3.31 16.85 4.04
C TYR A 96 -2.66 17.59 2.89
N THR A 97 -1.37 17.37 2.72
CA THR A 97 -0.63 17.78 1.53
C THR A 97 -0.61 16.64 0.51
N ARG A 98 -0.28 16.92 -0.76
CA ARG A 98 -0.18 15.88 -1.80
C ARG A 98 0.90 14.86 -1.45
N GLU A 99 1.97 15.30 -0.81
CA GLU A 99 3.08 14.50 -0.32
C GLU A 99 2.64 13.57 0.81
N ASP A 100 1.76 14.03 1.71
CA ASP A 100 1.17 13.20 2.76
C ASP A 100 0.24 12.13 2.18
N MET A 101 -0.45 12.45 1.08
CA MET A 101 -1.26 11.49 0.34
C MET A 101 -0.42 10.42 -0.39
N LEU A 102 0.84 10.72 -0.71
CA LEU A 102 1.80 9.78 -1.29
C LEU A 102 2.63 9.06 -0.22
N ALA A 103 2.41 9.37 1.06
CA ALA A 103 3.11 8.71 2.14
C ALA A 103 2.74 7.20 2.18
N PRO A 104 3.69 6.32 2.54
CA PRO A 104 3.47 4.87 2.57
C PRO A 104 2.38 4.46 3.55
N SER A 105 2.29 5.16 4.67
CA SER A 105 1.27 4.96 5.68
C SER A 105 0.41 6.20 5.75
N ILE A 106 -0.90 6.02 5.66
CA ILE A 106 -1.85 7.11 5.70
C ILE A 106 -2.84 6.91 6.82
N THR A 107 -3.10 7.98 7.56
CA THR A 107 -4.18 8.01 8.54
C THR A 107 -5.40 8.56 7.83
N ARG A 108 -6.53 7.86 7.93
CA ARG A 108 -7.84 8.27 7.44
C ARG A 108 -8.66 8.75 8.63
N TYR A 109 -8.88 10.06 8.70
CA TYR A 109 -9.90 10.62 9.56
C TYR A 109 -11.28 10.45 8.92
N SER A 110 -12.22 9.86 9.65
CA SER A 110 -13.60 9.68 9.19
C SER A 110 -14.58 10.33 10.15
N ASN A 111 -15.48 11.14 9.60
CA ASN A 111 -16.68 11.66 10.26
C ASN A 111 -17.82 11.74 9.22
N SER A 112 -19.03 12.14 9.63
CA SER A 112 -20.18 12.25 8.72
C SER A 112 -20.04 13.34 7.64
N PHE A 113 -19.11 14.28 7.79
CA PHE A 113 -18.92 15.43 6.91
C PHE A 113 -17.68 15.32 5.99
N VAL A 114 -16.79 14.36 6.23
CA VAL A 114 -15.50 14.18 5.56
C VAL A 114 -15.50 12.87 4.80
N SER A 115 -15.47 12.98 3.48
CA SER A 115 -15.28 11.84 2.59
C SER A 115 -13.83 11.74 2.14
N PHE A 116 -13.14 10.67 2.57
CA PHE A 116 -11.78 10.39 2.13
C PHE A 116 -11.68 10.17 0.60
N LYS A 117 -12.76 9.71 -0.04
CA LYS A 117 -12.86 9.63 -1.50
C LYS A 117 -12.70 11.02 -2.14
N ARG A 118 -13.38 12.04 -1.60
CA ARG A 118 -13.28 13.41 -2.11
C ARG A 118 -11.87 13.96 -1.92
N LEU A 119 -11.25 13.69 -0.77
CA LEU A 119 -9.85 14.03 -0.49
C LEU A 119 -8.91 13.45 -1.57
N MET A 120 -9.03 12.15 -1.85
CA MET A 120 -8.22 11.49 -2.87
C MET A 120 -8.41 12.10 -4.26
N GLN A 121 -9.65 12.45 -4.62
CA GLN A 121 -9.97 13.12 -5.88
C GLN A 121 -9.44 14.55 -5.98
N THR A 122 -9.34 15.25 -4.85
CA THR A 122 -8.77 16.60 -4.79
C THR A 122 -7.27 16.58 -5.00
N HIS A 123 -6.54 15.63 -4.40
CA HIS A 123 -5.08 15.56 -4.54
C HIS A 123 -4.61 14.84 -5.80
N PHE A 124 -5.39 13.89 -6.31
CA PHE A 124 -5.10 13.14 -7.54
C PHE A 124 -6.26 13.23 -8.53
N PRO A 125 -6.51 14.40 -9.14
CA PRO A 125 -7.63 14.56 -10.04
C PRO A 125 -7.50 13.62 -11.25
N LEU A 126 -8.64 13.34 -11.90
CA LEU A 126 -8.66 12.55 -13.12
C LEU A 126 -7.75 13.19 -14.17
N HIS A 127 -7.03 12.38 -14.93
CA HIS A 127 -6.03 12.81 -15.91
C HIS A 127 -4.80 13.52 -15.35
N SER A 128 -4.63 13.59 -14.02
CA SER A 128 -3.34 14.02 -13.46
C SER A 128 -2.26 12.99 -13.72
N GLU A 129 -1.02 13.48 -13.77
CA GLU A 129 0.15 12.64 -13.93
C GLU A 129 0.67 12.15 -12.57
N LEU A 130 1.09 10.89 -12.55
CA LEU A 130 1.78 10.24 -11.44
C LEU A 130 2.94 9.42 -11.99
N THR A 131 4.09 9.51 -11.31
CA THR A 131 5.28 8.78 -11.75
C THR A 131 5.13 7.30 -11.43
N VAL A 132 5.22 6.42 -12.42
CA VAL A 132 5.18 4.97 -12.22
C VAL A 132 6.58 4.40 -12.42
N TRP A 133 7.05 3.63 -11.43
CA TRP A 133 8.30 2.89 -11.51
C TRP A 133 8.02 1.45 -11.92
N TYR A 134 8.77 0.93 -12.87
CA TYR A 134 8.55 -0.40 -13.44
C TYR A 134 9.86 -1.12 -13.76
N ASP A 135 9.76 -2.45 -13.79
CA ASP A 135 10.81 -3.37 -14.25
C ASP A 135 10.83 -3.37 -15.79
N PRO A 136 11.91 -2.93 -16.47
CA PRO A 136 12.00 -2.91 -17.94
C PRO A 136 11.78 -4.29 -18.57
N ASP A 137 12.23 -5.36 -17.91
CA ASP A 137 12.09 -6.73 -18.41
C ASP A 137 10.65 -7.25 -18.25
N LYS A 138 9.89 -6.68 -17.30
CA LYS A 138 8.52 -7.10 -17.00
C LYS A 138 7.67 -5.93 -16.51
N PRO A 139 7.13 -5.08 -17.40
CA PRO A 139 6.49 -3.82 -17.04
C PRO A 139 5.34 -3.94 -16.03
N ASN A 140 4.60 -5.06 -16.01
CA ASN A 140 3.55 -5.32 -15.01
C ASN A 140 4.06 -5.29 -13.55
N ARG A 141 5.35 -5.55 -13.32
CA ARG A 141 6.03 -5.33 -12.03
C ARG A 141 6.35 -3.84 -11.87
N ALA A 142 5.31 -3.10 -11.54
CA ALA A 142 5.40 -1.67 -11.29
C ALA A 142 4.81 -1.28 -9.93
N TYR A 143 5.18 -0.10 -9.46
CA TYR A 143 4.53 0.64 -8.38
C TYR A 143 4.36 2.11 -8.76
N VAL A 144 3.31 2.73 -8.24
CA VAL A 144 3.03 4.16 -8.46
C VAL A 144 3.76 4.95 -7.38
N GLU A 145 4.38 6.06 -7.81
CA GLU A 145 5.01 7.18 -7.13
C GLU A 145 5.48 6.92 -5.70
N ARG A 146 6.79 7.09 -5.51
CA ARG A 146 7.58 6.63 -4.37
C ARG A 146 6.79 6.15 -3.14
N TYR A 147 7.01 4.87 -2.87
CA TYR A 147 7.06 4.29 -1.53
C TYR A 147 8.16 5.01 -0.68
N SER A 148 7.96 6.27 -0.27
CA SER A 148 8.99 7.08 0.42
C SER A 148 9.22 6.69 1.90
N GLY A 149 8.88 5.45 2.26
CA GLY A 149 8.78 4.98 3.64
C GLY A 149 9.90 4.10 4.09
N MET A 150 10.34 3.21 3.21
CA MET A 150 11.41 2.27 3.56
C MET A 150 12.77 2.97 3.67
N ASP A 151 12.99 4.07 2.96
CA ASP A 151 14.24 4.85 3.10
C ASP A 151 14.46 5.38 4.52
N ARG A 152 13.41 5.53 5.35
CA ARG A 152 13.56 5.93 6.76
C ARG A 152 13.91 4.77 7.70
N PHE A 153 13.65 3.52 7.31
CA PHE A 153 13.91 2.34 8.15
C PHE A 153 15.23 1.64 7.82
N TYR A 154 15.90 2.00 6.72
CA TYR A 154 17.16 1.38 6.25
C TYR A 154 18.34 2.36 6.16
N LYS A 155 18.33 3.45 6.93
CA LYS A 155 19.48 4.36 7.04
C LYS A 155 20.34 4.00 8.25
#